data_AF-A0AAV7NY23-F1
#
_entry.id   AF-A0AAV7NY23-F1
#
_cell.length_a   1.000
_cell.length_b   1.000
_cell.length_c   1.000
_cell.angle_alpha   90.00
_cell.angle_beta   90.00
_cell.angle_gamma   90.00
#
_symmetry.space_group_name_H-M   'P 1'
#
loop_
_entity.id
_entity.type
_entity.pdbx_description
1 polymer ?
#
loop_
_entity_poly.entity_id
_entity_poly.type
_entity_poly.pdbx_seq_one_letter_code
_entity_poly.pdbx_strand_id
1 'polypeptide(L)'
;MAEGLSFDDEEVTAILSAPSLLGDAALSKSLSQLGDWDSLVELKRSQVKTILHGAVLTEYLRSNTAPNGLIVSNEPRIFLEDLEFRKDWALIAWKCTRDWQVLIIKTATRLSEALLIQIKTSESNLKTGVSILSFKK
;
A
#
# COMPACT_ATOMS: atom_id res chain seq x y z
N MET A 1 -0.89 34.07 -11.81
CA MET A 1 -2.14 33.38 -11.42
C MET A 1 -2.07 32.01 -12.04
N ALA A 2 -1.95 30.96 -11.23
CA ALA A 2 -1.84 29.59 -11.73
C ALA A 2 -3.23 29.13 -12.16
N GLU A 3 -3.37 28.77 -13.44
CA GLU A 3 -4.57 28.13 -13.97
C GLU A 3 -4.76 26.79 -13.24
N GLY A 4 -5.88 26.67 -12.53
CA GLY A 4 -6.26 25.42 -11.88
C GLY A 4 -6.61 24.40 -12.94
N LEU A 5 -5.91 23.26 -12.94
CA LEU A 5 -6.27 22.08 -13.71
C LEU A 5 -7.61 21.55 -13.17
N SER A 6 -8.70 22.01 -13.77
CA SER A 6 -10.05 21.49 -13.57
C SER A 6 -10.28 20.40 -14.60
N PHE A 7 -10.37 19.15 -14.15
CA PHE A 7 -10.84 18.06 -14.99
C PHE A 7 -12.34 18.23 -15.21
N ASP A 8 -12.79 18.09 -16.45
CA ASP A 8 -14.22 18.11 -16.76
C ASP A 8 -14.88 16.78 -16.34
N ASP A 9 -16.20 16.82 -16.12
CA ASP A 9 -16.95 15.64 -15.65
C ASP A 9 -16.89 14.48 -16.66
N GLU A 10 -16.60 14.80 -17.92
CA GLU A 10 -16.47 13.86 -19.03
C GLU A 10 -15.13 13.11 -18.97
N GLU A 11 -14.01 13.79 -18.67
CA GLU A 11 -12.70 13.21 -18.39
C GLU A 11 -12.72 12.34 -17.14
N VAL A 12 -13.37 12.80 -16.06
CA VAL A 12 -13.52 12.01 -14.83
C VAL A 12 -14.30 10.72 -15.12
N THR A 13 -15.39 10.82 -15.87
CA THR A 13 -16.19 9.65 -16.24
C THR A 13 -15.43 8.72 -17.18
N ALA A 14 -14.63 9.25 -18.11
CA ALA A 14 -13.78 8.47 -18.99
C ALA A 14 -12.67 7.72 -18.22
N ILE A 15 -12.05 8.35 -17.22
CA ILE A 15 -11.05 7.69 -16.35
C ILE A 15 -11.69 6.59 -15.49
N LEU A 16 -12.89 6.83 -14.97
CA LEU A 16 -13.60 5.86 -14.13
C LEU A 16 -14.22 4.71 -14.93
N SER A 17 -14.55 4.93 -16.20
CA SER A 17 -15.12 3.93 -17.11
C SER A 17 -14.10 3.27 -18.03
N ALA A 18 -12.87 3.77 -18.06
CA ALA A 18 -11.76 3.12 -18.73
C ALA A 18 -11.68 1.66 -18.25
N PRO A 19 -11.61 0.68 -19.16
CA PRO A 19 -11.22 -0.67 -18.80
C PRO A 19 -9.98 -0.55 -17.93
N SER A 20 -9.96 -1.25 -16.79
CA SER A 20 -8.80 -1.19 -15.91
C SER A 20 -7.57 -1.36 -16.78
N LEU A 21 -6.58 -0.48 -16.62
CA LEU A 21 -5.31 -0.49 -17.36
C LEU A 21 -4.53 -1.82 -17.16
N LEU A 22 -5.14 -2.79 -16.48
CA LEU A 22 -4.60 -4.03 -15.92
C LEU A 22 -5.64 -5.17 -15.95
N GLY A 23 -6.38 -5.38 -17.05
CA GLY A 23 -7.20 -6.60 -17.13
C GLY A 23 -7.99 -6.84 -18.41
N ASP A 24 -7.33 -7.37 -19.45
CA ASP A 24 -8.05 -8.13 -20.46
C ASP A 24 -8.61 -9.41 -19.83
N ALA A 25 -9.92 -9.42 -19.58
CA ALA A 25 -10.67 -10.58 -19.11
C ALA A 25 -10.57 -11.80 -20.06
N ALA A 26 -10.12 -11.60 -21.29
CA ALA A 26 -9.86 -12.66 -22.25
C ALA A 26 -8.54 -13.42 -21.98
N LEU A 27 -7.52 -12.73 -21.45
CA LEU A 27 -6.22 -13.32 -21.10
C LEU A 27 -6.29 -14.07 -19.76
N SER A 28 -7.06 -13.57 -18.80
CA SER A 28 -7.27 -14.24 -17.51
C SER A 28 -8.00 -15.58 -17.66
N LYS A 29 -8.93 -15.69 -18.62
CA LYS A 29 -9.71 -16.91 -18.87
C LYS A 29 -8.92 -18.04 -19.52
N SER A 30 -7.83 -17.72 -20.23
CA SER A 30 -6.87 -18.72 -20.74
C SER A 30 -5.84 -19.15 -19.69
N LEU A 31 -5.58 -18.32 -18.69
CA LEU A 31 -4.59 -18.57 -17.62
C LEU A 31 -5.21 -19.23 -16.38
N SER A 32 -6.53 -19.12 -16.19
CA SER A 32 -7.28 -19.73 -15.08
C SER A 32 -7.29 -21.27 -15.08
N GLN A 33 -6.68 -21.94 -16.07
CA GLN A 33 -6.38 -23.38 -16.02
C GLN A 33 -5.12 -23.70 -15.17
N LEU A 34 -4.33 -22.70 -14.78
CA LEU A 34 -3.25 -22.80 -13.79
C LEU A 34 -3.64 -22.00 -12.54
N GLY A 35 -4.29 -22.63 -11.56
CA GLY A 35 -4.67 -22.00 -10.28
C GLY A 35 -3.52 -21.48 -9.40
N ASP A 36 -2.29 -21.41 -9.93
CA ASP A 36 -1.06 -21.05 -9.24
C ASP A 36 -0.48 -19.70 -9.74
N TRP A 37 -0.86 -19.26 -10.95
CA TRP A 37 -0.44 -17.94 -11.47
C TRP A 37 -1.21 -16.77 -10.84
N ASP A 38 -2.52 -16.89 -10.67
CA ASP A 38 -3.34 -15.84 -10.05
C ASP A 38 -2.89 -15.58 -8.61
N SER A 39 -2.59 -16.65 -7.87
CA SER A 39 -2.04 -16.61 -6.52
C SER A 39 -0.68 -15.90 -6.48
N LEU A 40 0.21 -16.17 -7.45
CA LEU A 40 1.50 -15.48 -7.56
C LEU A 40 1.33 -13.98 -7.87
N VAL A 41 0.39 -13.63 -8.75
CA VAL A 41 0.07 -12.24 -9.09
C VAL A 41 -0.44 -11.50 -7.85
N GLU A 42 -1.33 -12.11 -7.07
CA GLU A 42 -1.81 -11.52 -5.81
C GLU A 42 -0.71 -11.35 -4.76
N LEU A 43 0.20 -12.32 -4.62
CA LEU A 43 1.36 -12.19 -3.73
C LEU A 43 2.26 -11.01 -4.14
N LYS A 44 2.55 -10.87 -5.43
CA LYS A 44 3.33 -9.74 -5.97
C LYS A 44 2.63 -8.40 -5.76
N ARG A 45 1.31 -8.34 -6.00
CA ARG A 45 0.49 -7.14 -5.75
C ARG A 45 0.55 -6.74 -4.27
N SER A 46 0.36 -7.70 -3.38
CA SER A 46 0.43 -7.50 -1.93
C SER A 46 1.81 -6.97 -1.49
N GLN A 47 2.88 -7.52 -2.07
CA GLN A 47 4.24 -7.05 -1.79
C GLN A 47 4.45 -5.60 -2.22
N VAL A 48 4.10 -5.26 -3.47
CA VAL A 48 4.24 -3.89 -3.99
C VAL A 48 3.44 -2.90 -3.15
N LYS A 49 2.19 -3.24 -2.82
CA LYS A 49 1.34 -2.42 -1.95
C LYS A 49 2.01 -2.18 -0.59
N THR A 50 2.57 -3.23 0.02
CA THR A 50 3.24 -3.15 1.32
C THR A 50 4.47 -2.24 1.26
N ILE A 51 5.30 -2.39 0.23
CA ILE A 51 6.48 -1.54 0.00
C ILE A 51 6.06 -0.08 -0.18
N LEU A 52 5.03 0.17 -0.99
CA LEU A 52 4.53 1.52 -1.25
C LEU A 52 4.02 2.19 0.03
N HIS A 53 3.27 1.47 0.87
CA HIS A 53 2.83 2.01 2.16
C HIS A 53 4.01 2.40 3.06
N GLY A 54 5.04 1.56 3.14
CA GLY A 54 6.25 1.87 3.91
C GLY A 54 7.01 3.09 3.35
N ALA A 55 7.16 3.16 2.02
CA ALA A 55 7.83 4.26 1.35
C ALA A 55 7.10 5.59 1.56
N VAL A 56 5.78 5.61 1.36
CA VAL A 56 4.95 6.81 1.56
C VAL A 56 5.05 7.32 2.99
N LEU A 57 4.92 6.44 4.00
CA LEU A 57 5.06 6.85 5.39
C LEU A 57 6.48 7.32 5.74
N THR A 58 7.50 6.82 5.06
CA THR A 58 8.87 7.32 5.21
C THR A 58 8.98 8.76 4.73
N GLU A 59 8.33 9.14 3.62
CA GLU A 59 8.31 10.52 3.15
C GLU A 59 7.54 11.46 4.10
N TYR A 60 6.42 11.00 4.66
CA TYR A 60 5.73 11.72 5.72
C TYR A 60 6.65 11.97 6.93
N LEU A 61 7.36 10.93 7.38
CA LEU A 61 8.28 11.05 8.51
C LEU A 61 9.46 12.00 8.23
N ARG A 62 9.99 12.00 6.99
CA ARG A 62 11.06 12.91 6.55
C ARG A 62 10.62 14.36 6.48
N SER A 63 9.40 14.59 6.02
CA SER A 63 8.79 15.93 5.93
C SER A 63 8.24 16.44 7.28
N ASN A 64 8.35 15.64 8.35
CA ASN A 64 7.75 15.94 9.65
C ASN A 64 6.24 16.23 9.54
N THR A 65 5.55 15.46 8.69
CA THR A 65 4.10 15.52 8.51
C THR A 65 3.49 14.14 8.78
N ALA A 66 2.17 14.08 8.92
CA ALA A 66 1.45 12.83 9.12
C ALA A 66 0.21 12.77 8.22
N PRO A 67 -0.10 11.58 7.66
CA PRO A 67 -1.33 11.42 6.89
C PRO A 67 -2.54 11.56 7.83
N ASN A 68 -3.61 12.22 7.37
CA ASN A 68 -4.78 12.55 8.18
C ASN A 68 -5.38 11.36 8.93
N GLY A 69 -5.38 10.16 8.33
CA GLY A 69 -5.90 8.94 8.96
C GLY A 69 -5.03 8.38 10.10
N LEU A 70 -3.85 8.93 10.34
CA LEU A 70 -2.92 8.50 11.40
C LEU A 70 -2.72 9.57 12.48
N ILE A 71 -3.21 10.80 12.25
CA ILE A 71 -3.07 11.89 13.21
C ILE A 71 -3.93 11.58 14.43
N VAL A 72 -3.29 11.56 15.61
CA VAL A 72 -4.02 11.56 16.89
C VAL A 72 -4.56 12.98 17.11
N SER A 73 -5.75 13.26 16.58
CA SER A 73 -6.36 14.60 16.55
C SER A 73 -7.23 14.93 17.77
N ASN A 74 -7.20 14.10 18.82
CA ASN A 74 -8.03 14.33 19.98
C ASN A 74 -7.46 15.46 20.84
N GLU A 75 -8.23 16.54 20.98
CA GLU A 75 -7.98 17.56 21.98
C GLU A 75 -8.18 17.01 23.41
N PRO A 76 -7.41 17.50 24.40
CA PRO A 76 -7.59 17.06 25.76
C PRO A 76 -8.93 17.55 26.30
N ARG A 77 -9.70 16.65 26.94
CA ARG A 77 -10.95 17.01 27.61
C ARG A 77 -10.75 17.60 29.01
N ILE A 78 -9.58 17.36 29.60
CA ILE A 78 -9.22 17.83 30.93
C ILE A 78 -8.18 18.92 30.76
N PHE A 79 -8.28 20.01 31.53
CA PHE A 79 -7.37 21.16 31.47
C PHE A 79 -7.32 21.85 30.10
N LEU A 80 -8.43 21.83 29.34
CA LEU A 80 -8.52 22.47 28.02
C LEU A 80 -8.23 23.99 28.09
N GLU A 81 -8.63 24.65 29.19
CA GLU A 81 -8.41 26.08 29.40
C GLU A 81 -6.94 26.43 29.65
N ASP A 82 -6.13 25.46 30.08
CA ASP A 82 -4.70 25.65 30.30
C ASP A 82 -3.95 25.57 28.97
N LEU A 83 -3.40 26.72 28.54
CA LEU A 83 -2.66 26.84 27.28
C LEU A 83 -1.35 26.04 27.31
N GLU A 84 -0.67 25.94 28.44
CA GLU A 84 0.57 25.19 28.57
C GLU A 84 0.29 23.70 28.48
N PHE A 85 -0.74 23.23 29.20
CA PHE A 85 -1.18 21.84 29.11
C PHE A 85 -1.57 21.43 27.68
N ARG A 86 -2.33 22.27 26.95
CA ARG A 86 -2.70 21.99 25.55
C ARG A 86 -1.49 21.88 24.63
N LYS A 87 -0.47 22.71 24.83
CA LYS A 87 0.78 22.63 24.05
C LYS A 87 1.50 21.32 24.30
N ASP A 88 1.66 20.94 25.56
CA ASP A 88 2.32 19.68 25.93
C ASP A 88 1.54 18.46 25.43
N TRP A 89 0.21 18.51 25.52
CA TRP A 89 -0.66 17.47 24.96
C TRP A 89 -0.45 17.31 23.46
N ALA A 90 -0.45 18.41 22.70
CA ALA A 90 -0.24 18.38 21.25
C ALA A 90 1.13 17.79 20.89
N LEU A 91 2.18 18.12 21.66
CA LEU A 91 3.52 17.55 21.48
C LEU A 91 3.54 16.04 21.74
N ILE A 92 2.85 15.56 22.77
CA ILE A 92 2.73 14.14 23.09
C ILE A 92 1.95 13.41 22.00
N ALA A 93 0.80 13.92 21.58
CA ALA A 93 -0.02 13.35 20.51
C ALA A 93 0.75 13.27 19.18
N TRP A 94 1.54 14.29 18.87
CA TRP A 94 2.43 14.31 17.72
C TRP A 94 3.52 13.24 17.81
N LYS A 95 4.16 13.10 18.97
CA LYS A 95 5.16 12.05 19.21
C LYS A 95 4.56 10.66 19.02
N CYS A 96 3.39 10.39 19.60
CA CYS A 96 2.68 9.13 19.41
C CYS A 96 2.39 8.87 17.93
N THR A 97 1.92 9.88 17.19
CA THR A 97 1.68 9.77 15.75
C THR A 97 2.95 9.36 14.98
N ARG A 98 4.11 9.95 15.31
CA ARG A 98 5.40 9.55 14.72
C ARG A 98 5.81 8.13 15.10
N ASP A 99 5.60 7.74 16.35
CA ASP A 99 5.90 6.37 16.79
C ASP A 99 5.04 5.34 16.04
N TRP A 100 3.77 5.65 15.77
CA TRP A 100 2.90 4.85 14.89
C TRP A 100 3.44 4.75 13.47
N GLN A 101 3.89 5.86 12.87
CA GLN A 101 4.50 5.84 11.53
C GLN A 101 5.71 4.89 11.49
N VAL A 102 6.61 5.01 12.46
CA VAL A 102 7.80 4.15 12.56
C VAL A 102 7.43 2.68 12.73
N LEU A 103 6.44 2.38 13.57
CA LEU A 103 5.95 1.02 13.77
C LEU A 103 5.39 0.42 12.46
N ILE A 104 4.60 1.20 11.71
CA ILE A 104 4.03 0.74 10.44
C ILE A 104 5.15 0.51 9.42
N ILE A 105 6.12 1.43 9.31
CA ILE A 105 7.27 1.27 8.40
C ILE A 105 8.03 -0.02 8.72
N LYS A 106 8.39 -0.25 9.99
CA LYS A 106 9.08 -1.49 10.42
C LYS A 106 8.28 -2.74 10.06
N THR A 107 6.96 -2.68 10.26
CA THR A 107 6.06 -3.79 9.97
C THR A 107 5.96 -4.04 8.46
N ALA A 108 5.86 -2.98 7.65
CA ALA A 108 5.84 -3.05 6.20
C ALA A 108 7.13 -3.65 5.65
N THR A 109 8.31 -3.23 6.14
CA THR A 109 9.60 -3.80 5.74
C THR A 109 9.63 -5.30 6.01
N ARG A 110 9.33 -5.73 7.25
CA ARG A 110 9.31 -7.14 7.63
C ARG A 110 8.33 -7.97 6.78
N LEU A 111 7.13 -7.45 6.53
CA LEU A 111 6.12 -8.14 5.72
C LEU A 111 6.54 -8.22 4.25
N SER A 112 7.17 -7.17 3.70
CA SER A 112 7.64 -7.17 2.31
C SER A 112 8.73 -8.22 2.06
N GLU A 113 9.62 -8.44 3.03
CA GLU A 113 10.64 -9.49 3.01
C GLU A 113 10.02 -10.88 3.08
N ALA A 114 9.05 -11.08 3.98
CA ALA A 114 8.32 -12.35 4.08
C ALA A 114 7.56 -12.68 2.78
N LEU A 115 6.88 -11.70 2.18
CA LEU A 115 6.20 -11.86 0.89
C LEU A 115 7.20 -12.16 -0.24
N LEU A 116 8.40 -11.56 -0.22
CA LEU A 116 9.44 -11.85 -1.21
C LEU A 116 9.84 -13.33 -1.18
N ILE A 117 9.99 -13.90 0.02
CA ILE A 117 10.33 -15.31 0.19
C ILE A 117 9.21 -16.19 -0.39
N GLN A 118 7.95 -15.90 -0.06
CA GLN A 118 6.79 -16.64 -0.59
C GLN A 118 6.71 -16.58 -2.12
N ILE A 119 6.91 -15.40 -2.70
CA ILE A 119 6.95 -15.20 -4.16
C ILE A 119 8.03 -16.07 -4.80
N LYS A 120 9.26 -16.06 -4.25
CA LYS A 120 10.37 -16.88 -4.77
C LYS A 120 10.04 -18.37 -4.71
N THR A 121 9.42 -18.83 -3.62
CA THR A 121 8.97 -20.22 -3.49
C THR A 121 7.91 -20.57 -4.53
N SER A 122 6.85 -19.77 -4.67
CA SER A 122 5.81 -19.99 -5.69
C SER A 122 6.36 -19.96 -7.12
N GLU A 123 7.26 -19.03 -7.44
CA GLU A 123 7.93 -19.00 -8.74
C GLU A 123 8.76 -20.26 -9.02
N SER A 124 9.43 -20.80 -8.00
CA SER A 124 10.20 -22.04 -8.13
C SER A 124 9.30 -23.25 -8.39
N ASN A 125 8.14 -23.31 -7.73
CA ASN A 125 7.15 -24.38 -7.90
C ASN A 125 6.49 -24.35 -9.28
N LEU A 126 6.21 -23.16 -9.80
CA LEU A 126 5.71 -22.98 -11.17
C LEU A 126 6.75 -23.44 -12.21
N LYS A 127 8.03 -23.09 -12.03
CA LYS A 127 9.11 -23.49 -12.94
C LYS A 127 9.34 -25.00 -12.98
N THR A 128 9.25 -25.67 -11.83
CA THR A 128 9.38 -27.14 -11.75
C THR A 128 8.16 -27.83 -12.34
N GLY A 129 6.95 -27.33 -12.09
CA GLY A 129 5.71 -27.85 -12.70
C GLY A 129 5.71 -27.76 -14.23
N VAL A 130 6.15 -26.63 -14.79
CA VAL A 130 6.27 -26.44 -16.25
C VAL A 130 7.32 -27.38 -16.85
N SER A 131 8.46 -27.57 -16.18
CA SER A 131 9.50 -28.50 -16.64
C SER A 131 8.99 -29.95 -16.72
N ILE A 132 8.24 -30.42 -15.72
CA ILE A 132 7.67 -31.78 -15.69
C ILE A 132 6.65 -32.00 -16.82
N LEU A 133 5.85 -30.97 -17.14
CA LEU A 133 4.89 -31.04 -18.25
C LEU A 133 5.57 -31.07 -19.63
N SER A 134 6.74 -30.43 -19.78
CA SER A 134 7.51 -30.46 -21.04
C SER A 134 8.15 -31.82 -21.33
N PHE A 135 8.42 -32.63 -20.30
CA PHE A 135 9.02 -33.96 -20.44
C PHE A 135 8.02 -35.09 -20.75
N LYS A 136 6.70 -34.82 -20.70
CA LYS A 136 5.64 -35.81 -20.96
C LYS A 136 5.05 -35.75 -22.38
N LYS A 137 5.60 -34.94 -23.27
CA LYS A 137 5.27 -34.94 -24.71
C LYS A 137 6.40 -35.58 -25.50
#